data_AF-A0A166NJS1-F1
#
_entry.id   AF-A0A166NJS1-F1
#
_cell.length_a   1.000
_cell.length_b   1.000
_cell.length_c   1.000
_cell.angle_alpha   90.00
_cell.angle_beta   90.00
_cell.angle_gamma   90.00
#
_symmetry.space_group_name_H-M   'P 1'
#
loop_
_entity.id
_entity.type
_entity.pdbx_description
1 polymer ?
#
loop_
_entity_poly.entity_id
_entity_poly.type
_entity_poly.pdbx_seq_one_letter_code
_entity_poly.pdbx_strand_id
1 'polypeptide(L)'
;MLELHSLIALAPSATSKVLLPHAHFFDHVVVNNHRYMASSRATQARLADALIAVRISNNGAVWVGELQDIFLVNQPAVGVHYFGRVRWLKPVEFDISNTLWHQFASLHVNLWEADKYLQDADEQPEEIIDLDQIYSHVVRQCVSVSDRTLWATIILNRDAKGEIVTLTQYWQYVCLASQLR
;
A
#
# COMPACT_ATOMS: atom_id res chain seq x y z
N MET A 1 -20.16 -8.27 20.79
CA MET A 1 -20.19 -7.85 19.37
C MET A 1 -20.77 -6.44 19.35
N LEU A 2 -19.97 -5.45 18.93
CA LEU A 2 -20.35 -4.03 18.95
C LEU A 2 -21.16 -3.74 17.67
N GLU A 3 -22.44 -3.40 17.81
CA GLU A 3 -23.28 -2.99 16.67
C GLU A 3 -23.11 -1.48 16.45
N LEU A 4 -22.62 -1.10 15.27
CA LEU A 4 -22.45 0.29 14.86
C LEU A 4 -23.55 0.64 13.87
N HIS A 5 -24.21 1.78 14.07
CA HIS A 5 -25.17 2.31 13.11
C HIS A 5 -24.78 3.73 12.69
N SER A 6 -25.04 4.06 11.43
CA SER A 6 -24.93 5.43 10.94
C SER A 6 -26.33 6.02 10.79
N LEU A 7 -26.44 7.34 10.93
CA LEU A 7 -27.70 8.07 10.71
C LEU A 7 -28.27 7.92 9.28
N ILE A 8 -27.47 7.39 8.34
CA ILE A 8 -27.79 7.34 6.92
C ILE A 8 -28.18 5.93 6.47
N ALA A 9 -27.73 4.87 7.16
CA ALA A 9 -27.81 3.50 6.60
C ALA A 9 -28.62 2.48 7.43
N LEU A 10 -28.89 2.70 8.72
CA LEU A 10 -29.59 1.69 9.55
C LEU A 10 -30.50 2.32 10.60
N ALA A 11 -31.63 1.66 10.88
CA ALA A 11 -32.47 1.99 12.03
C ALA A 11 -31.73 1.62 13.33
N PRO A 12 -31.71 2.50 14.35
CA PRO A 12 -31.03 2.23 15.62
C PRO A 12 -31.62 0.99 16.30
N SER A 13 -30.75 0.11 16.82
CA SER A 13 -31.11 -0.97 17.75
C SER A 13 -30.80 -0.53 19.20
N ALA A 14 -31.46 -1.13 20.19
CA ALA A 14 -31.25 -0.80 21.61
C ALA A 14 -29.79 -1.00 22.08
N THR A 15 -28.99 -1.74 21.32
CA THR A 15 -27.58 -2.05 21.61
C THR A 15 -26.60 -1.32 20.70
N SER A 16 -27.09 -0.62 19.69
CA SER A 16 -26.24 0.04 18.71
C SER A 16 -25.69 1.38 19.21
N LYS A 17 -24.43 1.69 18.86
CA LYS A 17 -23.85 3.02 19.08
C LYS A 17 -23.84 3.81 17.77
N VAL A 18 -24.19 5.10 17.84
CA VAL A 18 -24.19 6.01 16.69
C VAL A 18 -22.73 6.30 16.28
N LEU A 19 -22.41 6.08 15.01
CA LEU A 19 -21.25 6.68 14.36
C LEU A 19 -21.66 8.04 13.80
N LEU A 20 -20.95 9.08 14.24
CA LEU A 20 -21.11 10.42 13.67
C LEU A 20 -20.43 10.47 12.30
N PRO A 21 -20.96 11.25 11.33
CA PRO A 21 -20.35 11.42 10.01
C PRO A 21 -19.16 12.41 10.09
N HIS A 22 -18.20 12.10 10.95
CA HIS A 22 -17.08 12.98 11.28
C HIS A 22 -15.77 12.20 11.30
N ALA A 23 -14.80 12.67 10.51
CA ALA A 23 -13.43 12.17 10.44
C ALA A 23 -12.48 13.34 10.18
N HIS A 24 -11.24 13.22 10.68
CA HIS A 24 -10.18 14.21 10.43
C HIS A 24 -9.18 13.65 9.43
N PHE A 25 -8.92 14.37 8.34
CA PHE A 25 -8.00 13.94 7.29
C PHE A 25 -6.61 14.57 7.44
N PHE A 26 -5.57 13.81 7.11
CA PHE A 26 -4.17 14.23 7.20
C PHE A 26 -3.47 14.10 5.86
N ASP A 27 -2.50 14.98 5.60
CA ASP A 27 -1.66 14.91 4.40
C ASP A 27 -0.60 13.80 4.50
N HIS A 28 -0.18 13.46 5.73
CA HIS A 28 0.87 12.47 5.98
C HIS A 28 0.74 11.82 7.35
N VAL A 29 1.40 10.67 7.51
CA VAL A 29 1.57 9.95 8.78
C VAL A 29 3.02 9.48 8.92
N VAL A 30 3.47 9.27 10.15
CA VAL A 30 4.72 8.56 10.42
C VAL A 30 4.39 7.21 11.05
N VAL A 31 4.74 6.11 10.36
CA VAL A 31 4.58 4.74 10.86
C VAL A 31 5.95 4.05 10.76
N ASN A 32 6.38 3.37 11.83
CA ASN A 32 7.66 2.66 11.87
C ASN A 32 8.85 3.52 11.40
N ASN A 33 8.91 4.79 11.84
CA ASN A 33 9.90 5.81 11.45
C ASN A 33 9.95 6.14 9.94
N HIS A 34 8.92 5.78 9.17
CA HIS A 34 8.75 6.18 7.79
C HIS A 34 7.61 7.18 7.68
N ARG A 35 7.85 8.25 6.90
CA ARG A 35 6.81 9.21 6.56
C ARG A 35 6.10 8.74 5.30
N TYR A 36 4.79 8.58 5.37
CA TYR A 36 3.91 8.25 4.26
C TYR A 36 3.03 9.45 3.95
N MET A 37 2.81 9.70 2.66
CA MET A 37 1.91 10.76 2.18
C MET A 37 0.59 10.16 1.70
N ALA A 38 -0.51 10.86 1.95
CA ALA A 38 -1.77 10.60 1.27
C ALA A 38 -1.64 11.04 -0.19
N SER A 39 -1.88 10.16 -1.15
CA SER A 39 -1.73 10.49 -2.57
C SER A 39 -2.75 11.51 -3.05
N SER A 40 -3.94 11.58 -2.43
CA SER A 40 -4.95 12.60 -2.70
C SER A 40 -4.47 14.02 -2.40
N ARG A 41 -3.38 14.15 -1.63
CA ARG A 41 -2.76 15.40 -1.19
C ARG A 41 -1.34 15.58 -1.71
N ALA A 42 -0.80 14.59 -2.42
CA ALA A 42 0.56 14.60 -2.92
C ALA A 42 0.64 15.24 -4.32
N THR A 43 1.71 15.98 -4.58
CA THR A 43 2.07 16.38 -5.95
C THR A 43 2.54 15.16 -6.74
N GLN A 44 2.48 15.21 -8.07
CA GLN A 44 2.99 14.14 -8.96
C GLN A 44 4.41 13.66 -8.60
N ALA A 45 5.30 14.59 -8.26
CA ALA A 45 6.69 14.30 -7.89
C ALA A 45 6.83 13.50 -6.58
N ARG A 46 5.76 13.40 -5.77
CA ARG A 46 5.75 12.78 -4.44
C ARG A 46 4.81 11.60 -4.32
N LEU A 47 4.19 11.15 -5.42
CA LEU A 47 3.34 9.95 -5.40
C LEU A 47 4.10 8.69 -4.99
N ALA A 48 5.42 8.66 -5.13
CA ALA A 48 6.24 7.57 -4.61
C ALA A 48 6.13 7.45 -3.07
N ASP A 49 5.98 8.57 -2.35
CA ASP A 49 5.84 8.61 -0.87
C ASP A 49 4.50 8.02 -0.38
N ALA A 50 3.58 7.70 -1.30
CA ALA A 50 2.29 7.10 -1.01
C ALA A 50 2.29 5.57 -1.19
N LEU A 51 3.37 4.97 -1.70
CA LEU A 51 3.43 3.52 -1.92
C LEU A 51 3.81 2.77 -0.66
N ILE A 52 2.93 1.86 -0.26
CA ILE A 52 3.02 1.11 0.99
C ILE A 52 2.97 -0.39 0.74
N ALA A 53 3.68 -1.13 1.60
CA ALA A 53 3.53 -2.56 1.79
C ALA A 53 2.73 -2.78 3.06
N VAL A 54 1.70 -3.62 2.99
CA VAL A 54 0.75 -3.87 4.09
C VAL A 54 0.73 -5.36 4.39
N ARG A 55 0.79 -5.71 5.66
CA ARG A 55 0.67 -7.10 6.12
C ARG A 55 -0.73 -7.32 6.67
N ILE A 56 -1.53 -8.11 5.97
CA ILE A 56 -2.99 -8.20 6.21
C ILE A 56 -3.36 -9.43 7.03
N SER A 57 -2.49 -10.45 7.04
CA SER A 57 -2.73 -11.67 7.81
C SER A 57 -1.46 -12.18 8.49
N ASN A 58 -1.67 -12.90 9.59
CA ASN A 58 -0.60 -13.51 10.39
C ASN A 58 0.20 -14.57 9.61
N ASN A 59 -0.29 -15.02 8.45
CA ASN A 59 0.44 -15.90 7.53
C ASN A 59 1.58 -15.17 6.78
N GLY A 60 1.70 -13.84 6.93
CA GLY A 60 2.77 -13.05 6.34
C GLY A 60 2.51 -12.60 4.89
N ALA A 61 1.30 -12.75 4.36
CA ALA A 61 0.95 -12.20 3.04
C ALA A 61 1.11 -10.67 3.04
N VAL A 62 1.94 -10.16 2.13
CA VAL A 62 2.20 -8.73 1.97
C VAL A 62 1.61 -8.24 0.66
N TRP A 63 0.80 -7.19 0.75
CA TRP A 63 0.18 -6.52 -0.37
C TRP A 63 0.82 -5.16 -0.60
N VAL A 64 0.88 -4.73 -1.85
CA VAL A 64 1.41 -3.42 -2.21
C VAL A 64 0.28 -2.56 -2.76
N GLY A 65 0.18 -1.35 -2.25
CA GLY A 65 -0.85 -0.40 -2.65
C GLY A 65 -0.39 1.04 -2.54
N GLU A 66 -1.23 1.94 -3.02
CA GLU A 66 -1.07 3.37 -2.84
C GLU A 66 -2.04 3.87 -1.77
N LEU A 67 -1.48 4.52 -0.76
CA LEU A 67 -2.20 5.18 0.32
C LEU A 67 -2.88 6.44 -0.22
N GLN A 68 -4.18 6.36 -0.46
CA GLN A 68 -4.98 7.45 -1.02
C GLN A 68 -5.27 8.53 0.01
N ASP A 69 -5.80 8.12 1.16
CA ASP A 69 -6.23 9.01 2.23
C ASP A 69 -5.76 8.50 3.57
N ILE A 70 -5.50 9.43 4.49
CA ILE A 70 -5.16 9.16 5.87
C ILE A 70 -6.18 9.90 6.73
N PHE A 71 -6.86 9.19 7.62
CA PHE A 71 -7.88 9.81 8.45
C PHE A 71 -7.98 9.22 9.85
N LEU A 72 -8.46 10.04 10.78
CA LEU A 72 -8.74 9.69 12.17
C LEU A 72 -10.24 9.66 12.40
N VAL A 73 -10.71 8.57 13.01
CA VAL A 73 -12.02 8.50 13.64
C VAL A 73 -11.79 8.58 15.15
N ASN A 74 -12.28 9.65 15.77
CA ASN A 74 -12.27 9.81 17.22
C ASN A 74 -13.71 10.04 17.70
N GLN A 75 -14.33 8.99 18.24
CA GLN A 75 -15.72 9.07 18.68
C GLN A 75 -15.92 8.31 19.99
N PRO A 76 -16.81 8.76 20.90
CA PRO A 76 -17.03 8.10 22.19
C PRO A 76 -17.42 6.62 22.08
N ALA A 77 -18.03 6.22 20.95
CA ALA A 77 -18.50 4.87 20.72
C ALA A 77 -17.38 3.86 20.44
N VAL A 78 -16.35 4.29 19.71
CA VAL A 78 -15.30 3.43 19.12
C VAL A 78 -13.91 3.77 19.62
N GLY A 79 -13.67 4.96 20.17
CA GLY A 79 -12.34 5.42 20.57
C GLY A 79 -11.63 6.17 19.45
N VAL A 80 -10.29 6.17 19.51
CA VAL A 80 -9.39 6.87 18.59
C VAL A 80 -8.74 5.83 17.67
N HIS A 81 -9.02 5.92 16.37
CA HIS A 81 -8.47 5.01 15.37
C HIS A 81 -7.95 5.77 14.17
N TYR A 82 -6.76 5.40 13.70
CA TYR A 82 -6.13 5.96 12.52
C TYR A 82 -6.19 4.95 11.39
N PHE A 83 -6.76 5.39 10.27
CA PHE A 83 -6.98 4.57 9.10
C PHE A 83 -6.26 5.12 7.88
N GLY A 84 -5.95 4.21 6.97
CA GLY A 84 -5.53 4.51 5.60
C GLY A 84 -6.55 3.95 4.62
N ARG A 85 -6.91 4.70 3.59
CA ARG A 85 -7.60 4.18 2.42
C ARG A 85 -6.58 3.85 1.35
N VAL A 86 -6.61 2.64 0.81
CA VAL A 86 -5.58 2.09 -0.07
C VAL A 86 -6.20 1.64 -1.37
N ARG A 87 -5.55 1.95 -2.49
CA ARG A 87 -5.80 1.28 -3.78
C ARG A 87 -4.70 0.26 -4.04
N TRP A 88 -5.06 -1.00 -4.23
CA TRP A 88 -4.11 -2.08 -4.39
C TRP A 88 -3.55 -2.15 -5.81
N LEU A 89 -2.24 -2.35 -5.95
CA LEU A 89 -1.62 -2.51 -7.26
C LEU A 89 -2.10 -3.82 -7.91
N LYS A 90 -2.29 -3.80 -9.23
CA LYS A 90 -2.68 -4.99 -9.99
C LYS A 90 -1.44 -5.82 -10.37
N PRO A 91 -1.28 -7.06 -9.87
CA PRO A 91 -0.19 -7.93 -10.29
C PRO A 91 -0.25 -8.18 -11.80
N VAL A 92 0.91 -8.42 -12.40
CA VAL A 92 0.93 -8.75 -13.83
C VAL A 92 0.64 -10.22 -14.06
N GLU A 93 -0.30 -10.50 -14.97
CA GLU A 93 -0.61 -11.85 -15.45
C GLU A 93 0.27 -12.23 -16.66
N PHE A 94 1.59 -12.34 -16.47
CA PHE A 94 2.44 -13.04 -17.44
C PHE A 94 3.60 -13.74 -16.74
N ASP A 95 4.11 -14.78 -17.39
CA ASP A 95 5.23 -15.56 -16.86
C ASP A 95 6.56 -14.80 -16.98
N ILE A 96 7.08 -14.36 -15.84
CA ILE A 96 8.35 -13.66 -15.74
C ILE A 96 9.57 -14.57 -15.93
N SER A 97 9.40 -15.91 -15.91
CA SER A 97 10.49 -16.89 -15.95
C SER A 97 11.42 -16.73 -17.16
N ASN A 98 10.86 -16.30 -18.29
CA ASN A 98 11.58 -16.09 -19.54
C ASN A 98 12.15 -14.67 -19.71
N THR A 99 12.14 -13.86 -18.64
CA THR A 99 12.62 -12.48 -18.68
C THR A 99 13.84 -12.30 -17.78
N LEU A 100 14.63 -11.26 -18.04
CA LEU A 100 15.73 -10.85 -17.16
C LEU A 100 15.26 -10.50 -15.73
N TRP A 101 13.96 -10.33 -15.50
CA TRP A 101 13.39 -10.06 -14.18
C TRP A 101 13.31 -11.29 -13.29
N HIS A 102 13.35 -12.50 -13.86
CA HIS A 102 13.32 -13.74 -13.09
C HIS A 102 14.47 -13.83 -12.07
N GLN A 103 15.66 -13.36 -12.44
CA GLN A 103 16.83 -13.38 -11.55
C GLN A 103 16.66 -12.51 -10.30
N PHE A 104 15.76 -11.51 -10.35
CA PHE A 104 15.48 -10.61 -9.25
C PHE A 104 14.31 -11.07 -8.36
N ALA A 105 13.67 -12.21 -8.67
CA ALA A 105 12.61 -12.77 -7.83
C ALA A 105 13.10 -13.05 -6.40
N SER A 106 14.37 -13.48 -6.24
CA SER A 106 15.02 -13.69 -4.95
C SER A 106 15.18 -12.40 -4.11
N LEU A 107 15.11 -11.24 -4.77
CA LEU A 107 15.17 -9.91 -4.14
C LEU A 107 13.79 -9.36 -3.80
N HIS A 108 12.73 -10.16 -3.95
CA HIS A 108 11.33 -9.76 -3.79
C HIS A 108 10.95 -8.59 -4.72
N VAL A 109 11.55 -8.54 -5.92
CA VAL A 109 11.08 -7.64 -6.97
C VAL A 109 9.76 -8.17 -7.50
N ASN A 110 8.71 -7.37 -7.37
CA ASN A 110 7.38 -7.67 -7.91
C ASN A 110 7.05 -6.74 -9.07
N LEU A 111 6.42 -7.29 -10.12
CA LEU A 111 5.96 -6.54 -11.28
C LEU A 111 4.45 -6.30 -11.21
N TRP A 112 4.04 -5.07 -11.53
CA TRP A 112 2.65 -4.62 -11.52
C TRP A 112 2.31 -3.95 -12.85
N GLU A 113 1.04 -4.02 -13.22
CA GLU A 113 0.52 -3.27 -14.36
C GLU A 113 0.62 -1.77 -14.05
N ALA A 114 1.31 -1.01 -14.91
CA ALA A 114 1.44 0.43 -14.72
C ALA A 114 0.06 1.11 -14.79
N ASP A 115 -0.21 2.00 -13.84
CA ASP A 115 -1.44 2.78 -13.74
C ASP A 115 -2.74 1.96 -13.63
N LYS A 116 -2.64 0.65 -13.33
CA LYS A 116 -3.80 -0.20 -13.05
C LYS A 116 -3.81 -0.65 -11.60
N TYR A 117 -5.01 -0.67 -11.05
CA TYR A 117 -5.29 -1.08 -9.68
C TYR A 117 -6.33 -2.20 -9.70
N LEU A 118 -6.32 -3.03 -8.66
CA LEU A 118 -7.36 -4.03 -8.46
C LEU A 118 -8.72 -3.34 -8.38
N GLN A 119 -9.73 -4.01 -8.92
CA GLN A 119 -11.12 -3.55 -8.92
C GLN A 119 -11.94 -4.40 -7.94
N ASP A 120 -13.17 -3.97 -7.59
CA ASP A 120 -14.06 -4.70 -6.67
C ASP A 120 -14.36 -6.16 -7.07
N ALA A 121 -14.22 -6.48 -8.36
CA ALA A 121 -14.39 -7.83 -8.88
C ALA A 121 -13.14 -8.72 -8.72
N ASP A 122 -11.97 -8.13 -8.45
CA ASP A 122 -10.72 -8.84 -8.23
C ASP A 122 -10.64 -9.30 -6.75
N GLU A 123 -9.95 -10.42 -6.49
CA GLU A 123 -9.62 -10.82 -5.12
C GLU A 123 -8.61 -9.81 -4.54
N GLN A 124 -9.08 -8.96 -3.62
CA GLN A 124 -8.27 -7.93 -2.99
C GLN A 124 -8.57 -7.82 -1.49
N PRO A 125 -7.63 -7.28 -0.71
CA PRO A 125 -7.89 -6.93 0.67
C PRO A 125 -8.85 -5.76 0.82
N GLU A 126 -9.32 -5.55 2.05
CA GLU A 126 -10.10 -4.35 2.39
C GLU A 126 -9.32 -3.07 2.03
N GLU A 127 -10.01 -2.10 1.45
CA GLU A 127 -9.41 -0.81 1.08
C GLU A 127 -9.07 0.04 2.30
N ILE A 128 -9.81 -0.13 3.40
CA ILE A 128 -9.58 0.59 4.64
C ILE A 128 -8.72 -0.30 5.54
N ILE A 129 -7.55 0.19 5.91
CA ILE A 129 -6.60 -0.49 6.77
C ILE A 129 -6.36 0.32 8.04
N ASP A 130 -6.02 -0.38 9.14
CA ASP A 130 -5.38 0.29 10.28
C ASP A 130 -3.95 0.70 9.88
N LEU A 131 -3.53 1.90 10.28
CA LEU A 131 -2.19 2.38 9.91
C LEU A 131 -1.05 1.55 10.51
N ASP A 132 -1.31 0.73 11.54
CA ASP A 132 -0.34 -0.20 12.12
C ASP A 132 -0.06 -1.43 11.22
N GLN A 133 -0.95 -1.72 10.27
CA GLN A 133 -0.78 -2.77 9.27
C GLN A 133 0.24 -2.38 8.19
N ILE A 134 0.60 -1.09 8.10
CA ILE A 134 1.65 -0.62 7.20
C ILE A 134 2.98 -1.22 7.65
N TYR A 135 3.43 -2.20 6.89
CA TYR A 135 4.65 -2.94 7.14
C TYR A 135 5.87 -2.11 6.75
N SER A 136 5.88 -1.56 5.53
CA SER A 136 6.98 -0.71 5.09
C SER A 136 6.66 0.14 3.86
N HIS A 137 7.62 0.99 3.48
CA HIS A 137 7.62 1.75 2.25
C HIS A 137 8.00 0.87 1.06
N VAL A 138 7.46 1.21 -0.11
CA VAL A 138 7.78 0.54 -1.36
C VAL A 138 8.48 1.51 -2.28
N VAL A 139 9.56 1.07 -2.92
CA VAL A 139 10.20 1.79 -4.03
C VAL A 139 9.67 1.21 -5.32
N ARG A 140 9.44 2.09 -6.30
CA ARG A 140 8.92 1.75 -7.62
C ARG A 140 9.82 2.30 -8.72
N GLN A 141 10.03 1.50 -9.76
CA GLN A 141 10.65 1.91 -11.02
C GLN A 141 9.74 1.56 -12.19
N CYS A 142 9.66 2.45 -13.18
CA CYS A 142 9.02 2.17 -14.45
C CYS A 142 9.97 1.31 -15.32
N VAL A 143 9.47 0.19 -15.85
CA VAL A 143 10.26 -0.76 -16.64
C VAL A 143 9.50 -1.15 -17.90
N SER A 144 10.25 -1.50 -18.95
CA SER A 144 9.69 -2.04 -20.19
C SER A 144 9.97 -3.53 -20.30
N VAL A 145 8.94 -4.35 -20.48
CA VAL A 145 9.06 -5.79 -20.67
C VAL A 145 8.15 -6.21 -21.82
N SER A 146 8.73 -6.75 -22.89
CA SER A 146 7.97 -7.22 -24.06
C SER A 146 6.97 -6.17 -24.58
N ASP A 147 7.45 -4.94 -24.80
CA ASP A 147 6.67 -3.76 -25.24
C ASP A 147 5.59 -3.27 -24.26
N ARG A 148 5.54 -3.79 -23.04
CA ARG A 148 4.62 -3.35 -21.99
C ARG A 148 5.34 -2.45 -21.00
N THR A 149 4.67 -1.37 -20.59
CA THR A 149 5.13 -0.51 -19.49
C THR A 149 4.59 -1.07 -18.18
N LEU A 150 5.49 -1.43 -17.27
CA LEU A 150 5.19 -2.05 -15.99
C LEU A 150 5.85 -1.28 -14.84
N TRP A 151 5.40 -1.56 -13.64
CA TRP A 151 6.04 -1.09 -12.42
C TRP A 151 6.79 -2.24 -11.74
N ALA A 152 8.11 -2.10 -11.62
CA ALA A 152 8.90 -2.96 -10.74
C ALA A 152 8.95 -2.34 -9.35
N THR A 153 8.71 -3.13 -8.32
CA THR A 153 8.71 -2.65 -6.93
C THR A 153 9.58 -3.50 -6.02
N ILE A 154 10.13 -2.86 -4.99
CA ILE A 154 10.82 -3.52 -3.88
C ILE A 154 10.34 -2.92 -2.56
N ILE A 155 10.08 -3.78 -1.59
CA ILE A 155 9.72 -3.39 -0.22
C ILE A 155 11.00 -3.02 0.52
N LEU A 156 11.05 -1.82 1.11
CA LEU A 156 12.19 -1.40 1.89
C LEU A 156 12.18 -2.07 3.26
N ASN A 157 13.08 -3.00 3.54
CA ASN A 157 13.19 -3.57 4.88
C ASN A 157 14.25 -2.86 5.70
N ARG A 158 14.00 -2.69 7.00
CA ARG A 158 15.02 -2.27 7.96
C ARG A 158 15.50 -3.44 8.82
N ASP A 159 16.75 -3.43 9.24
CA ASP A 159 17.26 -4.39 10.23
C ASP A 159 16.81 -3.98 11.64
N ALA A 160 17.19 -4.79 12.63
CA ALA A 160 16.97 -4.53 14.04
C ALA A 160 17.60 -3.21 14.54
N LYS A 161 18.49 -2.58 13.78
CA LYS A 161 19.11 -1.27 14.10
C LYS A 161 18.38 -0.11 13.44
N GLY A 162 17.35 -0.40 12.62
CA GLY A 162 16.62 0.60 11.88
C GLY A 162 17.39 1.11 10.65
N GLU A 163 18.42 0.42 10.16
CA GLU A 163 19.07 0.76 8.90
C GLU A 163 18.31 0.15 7.74
N ILE A 164 18.23 0.83 6.58
CA ILE A 164 17.60 0.26 5.38
C ILE A 164 18.53 -0.86 4.87
N VAL A 165 18.09 -2.10 5.01
CA VAL A 165 18.82 -3.32 4.60
C VAL A 165 18.56 -3.65 3.15
N THR A 166 17.52 -3.07 2.57
CA THR A 166 17.22 -3.26 1.16
C THR A 166 18.43 -2.87 0.34
N LEU A 167 18.92 -3.87 -0.37
CA LEU A 167 20.12 -3.90 -1.18
C LEU A 167 20.13 -2.76 -2.21
N THR A 168 20.50 -1.56 -1.78
CA THR A 168 20.71 -0.37 -2.63
C THR A 168 21.65 -0.67 -3.79
N GLN A 169 22.59 -1.60 -3.58
CA GLN A 169 23.50 -2.11 -4.60
C GLN A 169 22.76 -2.84 -5.74
N TYR A 170 21.64 -3.52 -5.45
CA TYR A 170 20.84 -4.25 -6.44
C TYR A 170 19.81 -3.37 -7.15
N TRP A 171 19.37 -2.29 -6.51
CA TRP A 171 18.50 -1.32 -7.17
C TRP A 171 19.19 -0.65 -8.37
N GLN A 172 20.50 -0.42 -8.28
CA GLN A 172 21.27 0.04 -9.44
C GLN A 172 21.22 -0.97 -10.60
N TYR A 173 21.31 -2.27 -10.33
CA TYR A 173 21.17 -3.31 -11.35
C TYR A 173 19.75 -3.38 -11.93
N VAL A 174 18.72 -3.19 -11.10
CA VAL A 174 17.32 -3.09 -11.56
C VAL A 174 17.13 -1.86 -12.47
N CYS A 175 17.67 -0.70 -12.08
CA CYS A 175 17.64 0.50 -12.90
C CYS A 175 18.39 0.30 -14.22
N LEU A 176 19.57 -0.35 -14.21
CA LEU A 176 20.33 -0.67 -15.41
C LEU A 176 19.57 -1.67 -16.31
N ALA A 177 18.97 -2.71 -15.73
CA ALA A 177 18.15 -3.67 -16.47
C ALA A 177 16.94 -3.01 -17.13
N SER A 178 16.35 -1.99 -16.51
CA SER A 178 15.24 -1.22 -17.10
C SER A 178 15.65 -0.36 -18.31
N GLN A 179 16.95 -0.12 -18.50
CA GLN A 179 17.49 0.64 -19.64
C GLN A 179 17.92 -0.24 -20.82
N LEU A 180 18.04 -1.56 -20.60
CA LEU A 180 18.35 -2.53 -21.66
C LEU A 180 17.04 -2.86 -22.37
N ARG A 181 16.85 -2.28 -23.56
CA ARG A 181 15.74 -2.58 -24.47
C ARG A 181 15.92 -3.93 -25.16
#